data_AF-A0AAP3GS87-F1
#
_entry.id   AF-A0AAP3GS87-F1
#
_cell.length_a   1.000
_cell.length_b   1.000
_cell.length_c   1.000
_cell.angle_alpha   90.00
_cell.angle_beta   90.00
_cell.angle_gamma   90.00
#
_symmetry.space_group_name_H-M   'P 1'
#
loop_
_entity.id
_entity.type
_entity.pdbx_description
1 polymer ?
#
loop_
_entity_poly.entity_id
_entity_poly.type
_entity_poly.pdbx_seq_one_letter_code
_entity_poly.pdbx_strand_id
1 'polypeptide(L)'
;MLKFLKQRLKTNTLHIIIGGAIALIGLELWLNKGYFFWPPNMSSILNDDAVGFFGTALGCGIVLWSISKEQNPKTNQIFLTLATAFMTLLAFVELGHAFFMHYPRIFTNVITDVALIAVIMYVARHSDTK
;
A
#
# COMPACT_ATOMS: atom_id res chain seq x y z
N MET A 1 26.69 10.35 -7.96
CA MET A 1 25.44 9.56 -8.06
C MET A 1 25.22 8.62 -6.87
N LEU A 2 26.16 7.71 -6.55
CA LEU A 2 26.00 6.73 -5.47
C LEU A 2 25.80 7.34 -4.06
N LYS A 3 26.58 8.39 -3.71
CA LYS A 3 26.44 9.10 -2.41
C LYS A 3 25.05 9.73 -2.23
N PHE A 4 24.53 10.33 -3.30
CA PHE A 4 23.19 10.93 -3.32
C PHE A 4 22.10 9.87 -3.11
N LEU A 5 22.17 8.75 -3.84
CA LEU A 5 21.21 7.65 -3.68
C LEU A 5 21.25 7.09 -2.25
N LYS A 6 22.45 6.86 -1.70
CA LYS A 6 22.61 6.37 -0.32
C LYS A 6 22.02 7.34 0.72
N GLN A 7 22.15 8.65 0.49
CA GLN A 7 21.55 9.66 1.36
C GLN A 7 20.02 9.62 1.28
N ARG A 8 19.44 9.58 0.08
CA ARG A 8 17.99 9.50 -0.12
C ARG A 8 17.38 8.24 0.50
N LEU A 9 18.04 7.08 0.32
CA LEU A 9 17.61 5.82 0.94
C LEU A 9 17.51 5.94 2.47
N LYS A 10 18.46 6.65 3.10
CA LYS A 10 18.43 6.88 4.55
C LYS A 10 17.33 7.87 4.96
N THR A 11 17.23 9.01 4.27
CA THR A 11 16.27 10.06 4.62
C THR A 11 14.82 9.61 4.42
N ASN A 12 14.54 8.83 3.37
CA ASN A 12 13.19 8.43 2.99
C ASN A 12 12.92 6.93 3.27
N THR A 13 13.62 6.35 4.24
CA THR A 13 13.52 4.91 4.58
C THR A 13 12.07 4.45 4.74
N LEU A 14 11.24 5.22 5.45
CA LEU A 14 9.84 4.84 5.67
C LEU A 14 9.00 4.86 4.39
N HIS A 15 9.24 5.82 3.47
CA HIS A 15 8.56 5.82 2.17
C HIS A 15 8.96 4.60 1.33
N ILE A 16 10.21 4.17 1.41
CA ILE A 16 10.68 2.97 0.70
C ILE A 16 10.02 1.72 1.27
N ILE A 17 9.92 1.61 2.60
CA ILE A 17 9.25 0.49 3.27
C ILE A 17 7.76 0.48 2.90
N ILE A 18 7.07 1.61 3.00
CA ILE A 18 5.65 1.75 2.63
C ILE A 18 5.45 1.35 1.16
N GLY A 19 6.19 1.99 0.25
CA GLY A 19 6.04 1.76 -1.18
C GLY A 19 6.37 0.32 -1.58
N GLY A 20 7.43 -0.25 -0.98
CA GLY A 20 7.80 -1.64 -1.21
C GLY A 20 6.74 -2.63 -0.72
N ALA A 21 6.20 -2.43 0.48
CA ALA A 21 5.14 -3.27 1.03
C ALA A 21 3.88 -3.22 0.15
N ILE A 22 3.41 -2.02 -0.20
CA ILE A 22 2.23 -1.83 -1.07
C ILE A 22 2.46 -2.44 -2.45
N ALA A 23 3.67 -2.33 -3.00
CA ALA A 23 4.00 -2.90 -4.30
C ALA A 23 3.90 -4.43 -4.29
N LEU A 24 4.39 -5.07 -3.22
CA LEU A 24 4.34 -6.53 -3.05
C LEU A 24 2.92 -7.03 -2.80
N ILE A 25 2.14 -6.32 -1.99
CA ILE A 25 0.71 -6.62 -1.76
C ILE A 25 -0.06 -6.51 -3.06
N GLY A 26 0.12 -5.42 -3.82
CA GLY A 26 -0.51 -5.27 -5.14
C GLY A 26 -0.11 -6.39 -6.11
N LEU A 27 1.15 -6.80 -6.10
CA LEU A 27 1.64 -7.91 -6.93
C LEU A 27 0.99 -9.25 -6.54
N GLU A 28 0.84 -9.51 -5.24
CA GLU A 28 0.12 -10.70 -4.75
C GLU A 28 -1.32 -10.72 -5.26
N LEU A 29 -2.06 -9.62 -5.12
CA LEU A 29 -3.42 -9.49 -5.65
C LEU A 29 -3.47 -9.69 -7.16
N TRP A 30 -2.47 -9.20 -7.89
CA TRP A 30 -2.42 -9.36 -9.33
C TRP A 30 -2.22 -10.84 -9.72
N LEU A 31 -1.34 -11.55 -9.02
CA LEU A 31 -1.04 -12.95 -9.30
C LEU A 31 -2.11 -13.92 -8.80
N ASN A 32 -2.86 -13.55 -7.74
CA ASN A 32 -3.87 -14.39 -7.13
C ASN A 32 -5.30 -13.94 -7.46
N LYS A 33 -5.87 -14.50 -8.53
CA LYS A 33 -7.23 -14.18 -9.01
C LYS A 33 -8.36 -14.65 -8.07
N GLY A 34 -8.05 -15.46 -7.07
CA GLY A 34 -9.00 -15.95 -6.07
C GLY A 34 -8.73 -15.40 -4.68
N TYR A 35 -7.98 -14.31 -4.55
CA TYR A 35 -7.62 -13.75 -3.26
C TYR A 35 -8.87 -13.34 -2.46
N PHE A 36 -9.79 -12.61 -3.11
CA PHE A 36 -11.05 -12.18 -2.50
C PHE A 36 -12.23 -13.03 -2.97
N PHE A 37 -12.87 -13.76 -2.06
CA PHE A 37 -14.13 -14.48 -2.31
C PHE A 37 -15.32 -13.84 -1.59
N TRP A 38 -15.09 -12.75 -0.86
CA TRP A 38 -16.10 -11.88 -0.26
C TRP A 38 -15.80 -10.40 -0.56
N PRO A 39 -16.83 -9.55 -0.77
CA PRO A 39 -18.23 -9.91 -0.87
C PRO A 39 -18.52 -10.61 -2.23
N PRO A 40 -19.41 -11.62 -2.28
CA PRO A 40 -19.58 -12.47 -3.46
C PRO A 40 -19.96 -11.72 -4.74
N ASN A 41 -20.71 -10.63 -4.60
CA ASN A 41 -21.16 -9.78 -5.71
C ASN A 41 -20.09 -8.81 -6.22
N MET A 42 -18.96 -8.64 -5.53
CA MET A 42 -17.86 -7.76 -5.96
C MET A 42 -16.52 -8.51 -6.10
N SER A 43 -16.48 -9.82 -5.84
CA SER A 43 -15.25 -10.61 -5.91
C SER A 43 -14.59 -10.52 -7.29
N SER A 44 -15.36 -10.50 -8.39
CA SER A 44 -14.83 -10.31 -9.74
C SER A 44 -14.13 -8.96 -9.92
N ILE A 45 -14.69 -7.89 -9.35
CA ILE A 45 -14.11 -6.54 -9.41
C ILE A 45 -12.85 -6.45 -8.54
N LEU A 46 -12.90 -7.03 -7.33
CA LEU A 46 -11.79 -6.95 -6.37
C LEU A 46 -10.57 -7.77 -6.80
N ASN A 47 -10.75 -8.85 -7.55
CA ASN A 47 -9.67 -9.66 -8.12
C ASN A 47 -9.31 -9.27 -9.57
N ASP A 48 -9.86 -8.18 -10.09
CA ASP A 48 -9.51 -7.68 -11.41
C ASP A 48 -8.03 -7.26 -11.45
N ASP A 49 -7.38 -7.49 -12.59
CA ASP A 49 -5.98 -7.12 -12.83
C ASP A 49 -5.70 -5.65 -12.53
N ALA A 50 -6.69 -4.77 -12.73
CA ALA A 50 -6.56 -3.34 -12.44
C ALA A 50 -6.29 -3.06 -10.96
N VAL A 51 -6.87 -3.84 -10.03
CA VAL A 51 -6.69 -3.62 -8.58
C VAL A 51 -5.26 -3.96 -8.16
N GLY A 52 -4.77 -5.14 -8.57
CA GLY A 52 -3.40 -5.56 -8.30
C GLY A 52 -2.36 -4.69 -8.99
N PHE A 53 -2.61 -4.31 -10.26
CA PHE A 53 -1.75 -3.38 -10.99
C PHE A 53 -1.70 -2.00 -10.31
N PHE A 54 -2.85 -1.47 -9.88
CA PHE A 54 -2.91 -0.18 -9.19
C PHE A 54 -2.06 -0.20 -7.91
N GLY A 55 -2.23 -1.21 -7.05
CA GLY A 55 -1.42 -1.36 -5.84
C GLY A 55 0.08 -1.45 -6.15
N THR A 56 0.45 -2.29 -7.14
CA THR A 56 1.83 -2.46 -7.58
C THR A 56 2.44 -1.15 -8.07
N ALA A 57 1.73 -0.45 -8.96
CA ALA A 57 2.16 0.80 -9.56
C ALA A 57 2.26 1.94 -8.53
N LEU A 58 1.29 2.02 -7.60
CA LEU A 58 1.29 2.99 -6.51
C LEU A 58 2.51 2.81 -5.61
N GLY A 59 2.78 1.57 -5.18
CA GLY A 59 3.94 1.25 -4.35
C GLY A 59 5.26 1.59 -5.05
N CYS A 60 5.42 1.18 -6.31
CA CYS A 60 6.57 1.56 -7.13
C CYS A 60 6.71 3.08 -7.28
N GLY A 61 5.60 3.79 -7.48
CA GLY A 61 5.56 5.25 -7.58
C GLY A 61 6.10 5.93 -6.31
N ILE A 62 5.69 5.46 -5.13
CA ILE A 62 6.21 5.94 -3.84
C ILE A 62 7.71 5.71 -3.73
N VAL A 63 8.20 4.52 -4.07
CA VAL A 63 9.64 4.22 -4.04
C VAL A 63 10.40 5.12 -4.99
N LEU A 64 9.95 5.27 -6.24
CA LEU A 64 10.59 6.12 -7.24
C LEU A 64 10.62 7.60 -6.80
N TRP A 65 9.53 8.10 -6.22
CA TRP A 65 9.48 9.44 -5.65
C TRP A 65 10.41 9.60 -4.44
N SER A 66 10.57 8.57 -3.61
CA SER A 66 11.45 8.61 -2.44
C SER A 66 12.95 8.76 -2.80
N ILE A 67 13.33 8.32 -4.00
CA ILE A 67 14.72 8.38 -4.50
C ILE A 67 14.92 9.46 -5.58
N SER A 68 13.86 10.17 -5.97
CA SER A 68 13.93 11.21 -6.99
C SER A 68 14.79 12.40 -6.53
N LYS A 69 15.32 13.14 -7.51
CA LYS A 69 16.03 14.40 -7.25
C LYS A 69 15.07 15.49 -6.77
N GLU A 70 13.92 15.56 -7.43
CA GLU A 70 12.85 16.53 -7.17
C GLU A 70 11.73 15.85 -6.40
N GLN A 71 11.57 16.23 -5.14
CA GLN A 71 10.54 15.71 -4.26
C GLN A 71 9.50 16.81 -4.05
N ASN A 72 8.36 16.69 -4.73
CA ASN A 72 7.25 17.61 -4.57
C ASN A 72 6.37 17.17 -3.38
N PRO A 73 6.10 18.04 -2.39
CA PRO A 73 5.24 17.73 -1.25
C PRO A 73 3.81 17.35 -1.64
N LYS A 74 3.22 17.97 -2.68
CA LYS A 74 1.87 17.63 -3.16
C LYS A 74 1.82 16.20 -3.69
N THR A 75 2.85 15.79 -4.43
CA THR A 75 2.96 14.41 -4.93
C THR A 75 3.07 13.42 -3.78
N ASN A 76 3.83 13.76 -2.73
CA ASN A 76 3.90 12.94 -1.52
C ASN A 76 2.51 12.75 -0.88
N GLN A 77 1.80 13.86 -0.67
CA GLN A 77 0.47 13.84 -0.06
C GLN A 77 -0.52 12.99 -0.86
N ILE A 78 -0.51 13.12 -2.19
CA ILE A 78 -1.35 12.31 -3.08
C ILE A 78 -1.00 10.83 -2.91
N PHE A 79 0.29 10.47 -2.95
CA PHE A 79 0.70 9.09 -2.79
C PHE A 79 0.31 8.50 -1.43
N LEU A 80 0.57 9.21 -0.33
CA LEU A 80 0.22 8.73 1.01
C LEU A 80 -1.30 8.65 1.21
N THR A 81 -2.08 9.54 0.58
CA THR A 81 -3.55 9.49 0.61
C THR A 81 -4.06 8.27 -0.15
N LEU A 82 -3.59 8.05 -1.37
CA LEU A 82 -3.95 6.87 -2.17
C LEU A 82 -3.52 5.57 -1.49
N ALA A 83 -2.33 5.55 -0.90
CA ALA A 83 -1.82 4.41 -0.12
C ALA A 83 -2.73 4.09 1.06
N THR A 84 -3.10 5.11 1.84
CA THR A 84 -4.01 4.95 2.98
C THR A 84 -5.36 4.42 2.53
N ALA A 85 -5.94 4.99 1.46
CA ALA A 85 -7.24 4.57 0.92
C ALA A 85 -7.20 3.13 0.42
N PHE A 86 -6.16 2.75 -0.33
CA PHE A 86 -5.96 1.40 -0.83
C PHE A 86 -5.84 0.39 0.31
N MET A 87 -4.95 0.64 1.28
CA MET A 87 -4.77 -0.26 2.43
C MET A 87 -6.04 -0.35 3.30
N THR A 88 -6.78 0.75 3.46
CA THR A 88 -8.05 0.74 4.21
C THR A 88 -9.10 -0.12 3.52
N LEU A 89 -9.17 -0.06 2.18
CA LEU A 89 -10.05 -0.93 1.40
C LEU A 89 -9.69 -2.40 1.61
N LEU A 90 -8.40 -2.75 1.53
CA LEU A 90 -7.93 -4.12 1.76
C LEU A 90 -8.30 -4.60 3.17
N ALA A 91 -7.92 -3.85 4.20
CA ALA A 91 -8.25 -4.17 5.59
C ALA A 91 -9.75 -4.40 5.81
N PHE A 92 -10.60 -3.57 5.19
CA PHE A 92 -12.05 -3.70 5.29
C PHE A 92 -12.56 -4.98 4.61
N VAL A 93 -12.10 -5.28 3.40
CA VAL A 93 -12.48 -6.48 2.66
C VAL A 93 -12.01 -7.74 3.39
N GLU A 94 -10.78 -7.74 3.91
CA GLU A 94 -10.20 -8.84 4.66
C GLU A 94 -10.90 -9.06 6.01
N LEU A 95 -11.27 -7.99 6.72
CA LEU A 95 -12.14 -8.08 7.90
C LEU A 95 -13.48 -8.74 7.56
N GLY A 96 -14.04 -8.41 6.40
CA GLY A 96 -15.25 -9.06 5.92
C GLY A 96 -15.08 -10.56 5.69
N HIS A 97 -13.94 -11.00 5.14
CA HIS A 97 -13.63 -12.43 5.04
C HIS A 97 -13.54 -13.09 6.42
N ALA A 98 -12.87 -12.42 7.38
CA ALA A 98 -12.70 -12.96 8.72
C ALA A 98 -14.06 -13.19 9.42
N PHE A 99 -14.98 -12.24 9.31
CA PHE A 99 -16.28 -12.28 9.99
C PHE A 99 -17.36 -13.04 9.21
N PHE A 100 -17.55 -12.75 7.93
CA PHE A 100 -18.69 -13.26 7.16
C PHE A 100 -18.42 -14.60 6.49
N MET A 101 -17.16 -14.92 6.20
CA MET A 101 -16.78 -16.22 5.63
C MET A 101 -16.21 -17.18 6.67
N HIS A 102 -16.20 -16.79 7.96
CA HIS A 102 -15.61 -17.55 9.05
C HIS A 102 -14.17 -18.00 8.73
N TYR A 103 -13.38 -17.11 8.12
CA TYR A 103 -12.02 -17.38 7.69
C TYR A 103 -11.00 -16.61 8.56
N PRO A 104 -10.84 -16.96 9.86
CA PRO A 104 -10.09 -16.17 10.82
C PRO A 104 -8.59 -16.11 10.52
N ARG A 105 -8.06 -16.99 9.67
CA ARG A 105 -6.65 -16.97 9.27
C ARG A 105 -6.26 -15.63 8.63
N ILE A 106 -7.20 -14.93 7.99
CA ILE A 106 -6.94 -13.63 7.35
C ILE A 106 -6.77 -12.47 8.34
N PHE A 107 -7.05 -12.67 9.64
CA PHE A 107 -6.83 -11.62 10.65
C PHE A 107 -5.38 -11.14 10.72
N THR A 108 -4.41 -12.01 10.40
CA THR A 108 -3.00 -11.58 10.34
C THR A 108 -2.79 -10.50 9.27
N ASN A 109 -3.47 -10.61 8.13
CA ASN A 109 -3.37 -9.66 7.03
C ASN A 109 -4.03 -8.32 7.41
N VAL A 110 -5.21 -8.37 8.05
CA VAL A 110 -5.86 -7.19 8.62
C VAL A 110 -4.95 -6.45 9.60
N ILE A 111 -4.30 -7.18 10.52
CA ILE A 111 -3.39 -6.57 11.50
C ILE A 111 -2.21 -5.91 10.79
N THR A 112 -1.64 -6.56 9.77
CA THR A 112 -0.54 -5.96 8.99
C THR A 112 -1.00 -4.74 8.21
N ASP A 113 -2.20 -4.75 7.64
CA ASP A 113 -2.77 -3.61 6.91
C ASP A 113 -3.00 -2.42 7.83
N VAL A 114 -3.60 -2.65 8.99
CA VAL A 114 -3.82 -1.59 10.00
C VAL A 114 -2.50 -1.03 10.52
N ALA A 115 -1.51 -1.90 10.76
CA ALA A 115 -0.17 -1.46 11.15
C ALA A 115 0.48 -0.61 10.05
N LEU A 116 0.37 -1.01 8.78
CA LEU A 116 0.91 -0.26 7.66
C LEU A 116 0.18 1.08 7.46
N ILE A 117 -1.15 1.12 7.62
CA ILE A 117 -1.94 2.36 7.65
C ILE A 117 -1.43 3.29 8.74
N ALA A 118 -1.20 2.79 9.96
CA ALA A 118 -0.67 3.60 11.05
C ALA A 118 0.71 4.18 10.72
N VAL A 119 1.58 3.41 10.07
CA VAL A 119 2.89 3.88 9.58
C VAL A 119 2.74 4.94 8.49
N ILE A 120 1.82 4.75 7.54
CA ILE A 120 1.53 5.75 6.48
C ILE A 120 1.03 7.05 7.11
N MET A 121 0.10 6.99 8.06
CA MET A 121 -0.40 8.17 8.76
C MET A 121 0.68 8.86 9.59
N TYR A 122 1.53 8.08 10.27
CA TYR A 122 2.69 8.60 10.97
C TYR A 122 3.61 9.36 10.02
N VAL A 123 3.93 8.77 8.87
CA VAL A 123 4.74 9.45 7.84
C VAL A 123 4.02 10.70 7.37
N ALA A 124 2.75 10.62 6.93
CA ALA A 124 2.00 11.76 6.42
C ALA A 124 1.96 12.97 7.38
N ARG A 125 1.94 12.71 8.69
CA ARG A 125 1.98 13.75 9.73
C ARG A 125 3.36 14.40 9.90
N HIS A 126 4.45 13.66 9.66
CA HIS A 126 5.82 14.10 9.96
C HIS A 126 6.68 14.37 8.73
N SER A 127 6.27 13.89 7.56
CA SER A 127 6.84 14.31 6.28
C SER A 127 6.31 15.71 5.99
N ASP A 128 6.97 16.70 6.61
CA ASP A 128 6.71 18.12 6.48
C ASP A 128 6.35 18.50 5.03
N THR A 129 5.31 19.32 4.90
CA THR A 129 4.94 20.12 3.73
C THR A 129 5.99 21.19 3.39
N LYS A 130 7.28 20.79 3.28
CA LYS A 130 8.38 21.68 2.89
C LYS A 130 8.64 21.56 1.39
#